data_AF-A0A6L4ABG7-F1
#
_entry.id   AF-A0A6L4ABG7-F1
#
_cell.length_a   1.000
_cell.length_b   1.000
_cell.length_c   1.000
_cell.angle_alpha   90.00
_cell.angle_beta   90.00
_cell.angle_gamma   90.00
#
_symmetry.space_group_name_H-M   'P 1'
#
loop_
_entity.id
_entity.type
_entity.pdbx_description
1 polymer ?
#
loop_
_entity_poly.entity_id
_entity_poly.type
_entity_poly.pdbx_seq_one_letter_code
_entity_poly.pdbx_strand_id
1 'polypeptide(L)'
;MMNSPFLRRWIIFLTSCLVLLGSIGAILDRRSAQAEATRGWELATEVQAMPYHQSTGGVNVELTQYAPDELDAQLQAIDGFGFTWLRQTVYW
;
A
#
# COMPACT_ATOMS: atom_id res chain seq x y z
N MET A 1 17.64 -43.94 33.56
CA MET A 1 17.78 -43.42 32.18
C MET A 1 16.67 -44.02 31.32
N MET A 2 15.52 -43.35 31.22
CA MET A 2 14.38 -43.87 30.45
C MET A 2 14.18 -42.99 29.20
N ASN A 3 15.07 -43.16 28.22
CA ASN A 3 14.92 -42.53 26.91
C ASN A 3 14.07 -43.44 26.02
N SER A 4 12.76 -43.49 26.29
CA SER A 4 11.85 -44.10 25.32
C SER A 4 11.63 -43.10 24.18
N PRO A 5 11.94 -43.47 22.92
CA PRO A 5 11.78 -42.56 21.77
C PRO A 5 10.34 -42.09 21.59
N PHE A 6 9.39 -42.83 22.18
CA PHE A 6 7.97 -42.49 22.25
C PHE A 6 7.72 -41.25 23.11
N LEU A 7 8.26 -41.18 24.33
CA LEU A 7 8.07 -40.04 25.24
C LEU A 7 8.63 -38.74 24.63
N ARG A 8 9.79 -38.83 23.98
CA ARG A 8 10.40 -37.67 23.29
C ARG A 8 9.53 -37.14 22.15
N ARG A 9 8.89 -38.01 21.36
CA ARG A 9 7.99 -37.61 20.28
C ARG A 9 6.74 -36.91 20.82
N TRP A 10 6.18 -37.42 21.91
CA TRP A 10 5.03 -36.79 22.57
C TRP A 10 5.36 -35.42 23.17
N ILE A 11 6.53 -35.27 23.79
CA ILE A 11 6.97 -33.96 24.29
C ILE A 11 7.10 -32.97 23.15
N ILE A 12 7.77 -33.34 22.04
CA ILE A 12 7.90 -32.46 20.86
C ILE A 12 6.53 -32.07 20.31
N PHE A 13 5.63 -33.04 20.14
CA PHE A 13 4.29 -32.79 19.63
C PHE A 13 3.50 -31.82 20.53
N LEU A 14 3.53 -32.02 21.85
CA LEU A 14 2.85 -31.15 22.80
C LEU A 14 3.43 -29.74 22.79
N THR A 15 4.75 -29.60 22.74
CA THR A 15 5.40 -28.28 22.67
C THR A 15 5.03 -27.56 21.37
N SER A 16 5.05 -28.26 20.23
CA SER A 16 4.63 -27.68 18.94
C SER A 16 3.15 -27.27 18.95
N CYS A 17 2.28 -28.08 19.55
CA CYS A 17 0.85 -27.76 19.69
C CYS A 17 0.64 -26.50 20.54
N LEU A 18 1.40 -26.36 21.64
CA LEU A 18 1.32 -25.21 22.53
C LEU A 18 1.80 -23.91 21.83
N VAL A 19 2.89 -24.00 21.06
CA VAL A 19 3.37 -22.87 20.22
C VAL A 19 2.36 -22.49 19.15
N LEU A 20 1.72 -23.48 18.51
CA LEU A 20 0.72 -23.24 17.47
C LEU A 20 -0.53 -22.55 18.04
N LEU A 21 -1.03 -23.03 19.17
CA LEU A 21 -2.15 -22.41 19.88
C LEU A 21 -1.83 -20.98 20.35
N GLY A 22 -0.63 -20.76 20.88
CA GLY A 22 -0.16 -19.42 21.26
C GLY A 22 -0.07 -18.46 20.05
N SER A 23 0.37 -18.97 18.90
CA SER A 23 0.48 -18.19 17.66
C SER A 23 -0.90 -17.80 17.11
N ILE A 24 -1.88 -18.70 17.16
CA ILE A 24 -3.27 -18.42 16.78
C ILE A 24 -3.86 -17.34 17.69
N GLY A 25 -3.65 -17.44 19.00
CA GLY A 25 -4.09 -16.43 19.97
C GLY A 25 -3.52 -15.04 19.67
N ALA A 26 -2.22 -14.95 19.37
CA ALA A 26 -1.56 -13.69 19.04
C ALA A 26 -2.10 -13.04 17.74
N ILE A 27 -2.52 -13.84 16.75
CA ILE A 27 -3.14 -13.33 15.52
C ILE A 27 -4.50 -12.69 15.82
N LEU A 28 -5.30 -13.32 16.68
CA LEU A 28 -6.63 -12.80 17.05
C LEU A 28 -6.51 -11.49 17.84
N ASP A 29 -5.55 -11.42 18.78
CA ASP A 29 -5.30 -10.22 19.58
C ASP A 29 -4.80 -9.04 18.74
N ARG A 30 -3.95 -9.30 17.74
CA ARG A 30 -3.54 -8.24 16.80
C ARG A 30 -4.70 -7.70 15.97
N ARG A 31 -5.64 -8.57 15.57
CA ARG A 31 -6.83 -8.14 14.81
C ARG A 31 -7.78 -7.29 15.64
N SER A 32 -8.00 -7.64 16.92
CA SER A 32 -8.81 -6.82 17.82
C SER A 32 -8.13 -5.48 18.13
N ALA A 33 -6.83 -5.48 18.41
CA ALA A 33 -6.06 -4.26 18.64
C ALA A 33 -6.05 -3.34 17.40
N GLN A 34 -5.89 -3.92 16.20
CA GLN A 34 -5.97 -3.17 14.95
C GLN A 34 -7.37 -2.59 14.74
N ALA A 35 -8.43 -3.38 14.95
CA ALA A 35 -9.81 -2.91 14.81
C ALA A 35 -10.16 -1.78 15.79
N GLU A 36 -9.59 -1.80 17.01
CA GLU A 36 -9.74 -0.71 17.96
C GLU A 36 -8.93 0.53 17.54
N ALA A 37 -7.68 0.35 17.10
CA ALA A 37 -6.80 1.43 16.67
C ALA A 37 -7.31 2.14 15.40
N THR A 38 -7.98 1.42 14.50
CA THR A 38 -8.56 1.96 13.26
C THR A 38 -10.06 2.23 13.37
N ARG A 39 -10.65 2.09 14.56
CA ARG A 39 -12.08 2.37 14.77
C ARG A 39 -12.37 3.83 14.41
N GLY A 40 -13.25 4.04 13.43
CA GLY A 40 -13.64 5.36 12.94
C GLY A 40 -12.77 5.90 11.78
N TRP A 41 -11.74 5.17 11.36
CA TRP A 41 -10.99 5.46 10.14
C TRP A 41 -11.48 4.55 9.01
N GLU A 42 -11.91 5.13 7.89
CA GLU A 42 -12.18 4.38 6.67
C GLU A 42 -10.85 3.98 6.03
N LEU A 43 -10.52 2.69 6.06
CA LEU A 43 -9.37 2.15 5.34
C LEU A 43 -9.67 2.24 3.84
N ALA A 44 -9.14 3.28 3.18
CA ALA A 44 -9.30 3.49 1.74
C ALA A 44 -8.94 2.24 0.93
N THR A 45 -7.96 1.45 1.38
CA THR A 45 -7.54 0.18 0.74
C THR A 45 -8.47 -1.01 0.93
N GLU A 46 -9.40 -0.97 1.88
CA GLU A 46 -10.38 -2.06 2.12
C GLU A 46 -11.70 -1.84 1.35
N VAL A 47 -12.04 -0.59 1.04
CA VAL A 47 -13.32 -0.22 0.38
C VAL A 47 -13.13 0.34 -1.03
N GLN A 48 -11.89 0.46 -1.53
CA GLN A 48 -11.64 1.03 -2.86
C GLN A 48 -12.04 0.10 -4.01
N ALA A 49 -13.30 0.19 -4.43
CA ALA A 49 -13.55 0.41 -5.84
C ALA A 49 -12.98 1.81 -6.18
N MET A 50 -11.66 1.90 -6.39
CA MET A 50 -11.09 3.13 -6.96
C MET A 50 -11.90 3.43 -8.21
N PRO A 51 -12.43 4.66 -8.37
CA PRO A 51 -13.02 5.06 -9.63
C PRO A 51 -12.01 4.71 -10.71
N TYR A 52 -12.44 3.99 -11.74
CA TYR A 52 -11.58 3.63 -12.86
C TYR A 52 -11.04 4.93 -13.45
N HIS A 53 -9.82 5.28 -13.06
CA HIS A 53 -9.13 6.42 -13.62
C HIS A 53 -8.62 5.92 -14.96
N GLN A 54 -9.17 6.43 -16.06
CA GLN A 54 -8.48 6.31 -17.33
C GLN A 54 -7.04 6.78 -17.08
N SER A 55 -6.08 5.94 -17.48
CA SER A 55 -4.66 6.28 -17.43
C SER A 55 -4.43 7.34 -18.50
N THR A 56 -4.84 8.56 -18.22
CA THR A 56 -4.44 9.71 -19.00
C THR A 56 -2.99 9.96 -18.66
N GLY A 57 -2.13 9.90 -19.68
CA GLY A 57 -0.70 10.13 -19.51
C GLY A 57 -0.46 11.48 -18.84
N GLY A 58 0.40 11.49 -17.83
CA GLY A 58 0.95 12.71 -17.26
C GLY A 58 2.38 12.93 -17.74
N VAL A 59 2.77 14.19 -17.91
CA VAL A 59 4.14 14.56 -18.28
C VAL A 59 4.70 15.60 -17.31
N ASN A 60 5.96 15.43 -16.91
CA ASN A 60 6.67 16.45 -16.12
C ASN A 60 7.12 17.54 -17.09
N VAL A 61 6.88 18.80 -16.72
CA VAL A 61 7.17 19.96 -17.55
C VAL A 61 7.88 21.05 -16.74
N GLU A 62 8.70 21.82 -17.43
CA GLU A 62 9.28 23.05 -16.91
C GLU A 62 8.68 24.22 -17.67
N LEU A 63 7.51 24.72 -17.25
CA LEU A 63 6.82 25.79 -17.97
C LEU A 63 7.43 27.17 -17.68
N THR A 64 8.21 27.31 -16.60
CA THR A 64 8.79 28.61 -16.21
C THR A 64 9.88 29.09 -17.17
N GLN A 65 10.38 28.22 -18.04
CA GLN A 65 11.40 28.56 -19.04
C GLN A 65 10.84 29.32 -20.24
N TYR A 66 9.51 29.32 -20.44
CA TYR A 66 8.87 29.94 -21.61
C TYR A 66 8.37 31.35 -21.31
N ALA A 67 8.44 32.23 -22.31
CA ALA A 67 7.79 33.53 -22.22
C ALA A 67 6.25 33.39 -22.29
N PRO A 68 5.48 34.37 -21.78
CA PRO A 68 4.01 34.29 -21.77
C PRO A 68 3.38 34.09 -23.15
N ASP A 69 3.99 34.62 -24.21
CA ASP A 69 3.56 34.48 -25.59
C ASP A 69 3.91 33.10 -26.21
N GLU A 70 4.89 32.40 -25.65
CA GLU A 70 5.31 31.07 -26.09
C GLU A 70 4.54 29.95 -25.36
N LEU A 71 4.04 30.23 -24.15
CA LEU A 71 3.38 29.25 -23.29
C LEU A 71 2.20 28.57 -23.96
N ASP A 72 1.34 29.34 -24.63
CA ASP A 72 0.13 28.81 -25.29
C ASP A 72 0.47 27.82 -26.40
N ALA A 73 1.52 28.08 -27.17
CA ALA A 73 1.98 27.18 -28.22
C ALA A 73 2.52 25.86 -27.65
N GLN A 74 3.22 25.92 -26.52
CA GLN A 74 3.75 24.72 -25.86
C GLN A 74 2.63 23.87 -25.23
N LEU A 75 1.64 24.52 -24.61
CA LEU A 75 0.46 23.82 -24.07
C LEU A 75 -0.34 23.14 -25.19
N GLN A 76 -0.51 23.79 -26.34
CA GLN A 76 -1.16 23.18 -27.51
C GLN A 76 -0.37 21.99 -28.05
N ALA A 77 0.96 22.06 -28.09
CA ALA A 77 1.79 20.94 -28.52
C ALA A 77 1.62 19.74 -27.57
N ILE A 78 1.63 19.98 -26.26
CA ILE A 78 1.45 18.93 -25.23
C ILE A 78 0.07 18.28 -25.33
N ASP A 79 -0.98 19.08 -25.52
CA ASP A 79 -2.34 18.58 -25.75
C ASP A 79 -2.44 17.76 -27.04
N GLY A 80 -1.75 18.19 -28.10
CA GLY A 80 -1.63 17.45 -29.37
C GLY A 80 -0.98 16.06 -29.22
N PHE A 81 -0.20 15.83 -28.16
CA PHE A 81 0.35 14.51 -27.80
C PHE A 81 -0.58 13.68 -26.89
N GLY A 82 -1.73 14.22 -26.49
CA GLY A 82 -2.72 13.54 -25.66
C GLY A 82 -2.42 13.55 -24.16
N PHE A 83 -1.53 14.42 -23.70
CA PHE A 83 -1.26 14.59 -22.28
C PHE A 83 -2.25 15.59 -21.66
N THR A 84 -3.07 15.13 -20.71
CA THR A 84 -4.02 15.98 -20.00
C THR A 84 -3.54 16.42 -18.61
N TRP A 85 -2.47 15.78 -18.09
CA TRP A 85 -1.94 16.06 -16.76
C TRP A 85 -0.49 16.57 -16.86
N LEU A 86 -0.25 17.73 -16.27
CA LEU A 86 1.06 18.37 -16.22
C LEU A 86 1.57 18.43 -14.79
N ARG A 87 2.85 18.12 -14.59
CA ARG A 87 3.53 18.30 -13.31
C ARG A 87 4.70 19.26 -13.45
N GLN A 88 4.59 20.42 -12.80
CA GLN A 88 5.65 21.42 -12.71
C GLN A 88 6.24 21.40 -11.31
N THR A 89 7.57 21.41 -11.23
CA THR A 89 8.27 21.60 -9.96
C THR A 89 8.42 23.10 -9.71
N VAL A 90 7.95 23.57 -8.55
CA VAL A 90 8.12 24.96 -8.12
C VAL A 90 9.14 24.95 -6.99
N TYR A 91 10.23 25.70 -7.17
CA TYR A 91 11.15 26.01 -6.08
C TYR A 91 10.52 27.13 -5.25
N TRP A 92 10.19 26.83 -3.98
CA TRP A 92 9.79 27.83 -3.00
C TRP A 92 11.02 28.63 -2.57
#